data_AF-A0A822BPD7-F1
#
_entry.id   AF-A0A822BPD7-F1
#
_cell.length_a   1.000
_cell.length_b   1.000
_cell.length_c   1.000
_cell.angle_alpha   90.00
_cell.angle_beta   90.00
_cell.angle_gamma   90.00
#
_symmetry.space_group_name_H-M   'P 1'
#
loop_
_entity.id
_entity.type
_entity.pdbx_description
1 polymer ?
#
loop_
_entity_poly.entity_id
_entity_poly.type
_entity_poly.pdbx_seq_one_letter_code
_entity_poly.pdbx_strand_id
1 'polypeptide(L)'
;MQRSRQSILPDSLPKNLLFENFSIMLKCNGCQEMMNNDELIELVQLSGAKHTTDSHFSRLQIGITRIVLCEKEYLINRREMYEKCIQAGIHFLTPEWFLESLVQYRIQPFQEYQITP
;
A
#
# COMPACT_ATOMS: atom_id res chain seq x y z
N MET A 1 3.91 49.69 -5.93
CA MET A 1 3.70 48.44 -6.70
C MET A 1 4.56 47.35 -6.08
N GLN A 2 3.97 46.37 -5.41
CA GLN A 2 4.59 45.07 -5.13
C GLN A 2 3.44 44.06 -5.01
N ARG A 3 3.22 43.28 -6.07
CA ARG A 3 2.28 42.15 -6.06
C ARG A 3 3.00 40.99 -5.37
N SER A 4 2.61 40.68 -4.14
CA SER A 4 2.95 39.42 -3.50
C SER A 4 2.39 38.28 -4.35
N ARG A 5 3.26 37.42 -4.88
CA ARG A 5 2.85 36.18 -5.53
C ARG A 5 2.28 35.27 -4.45
N GLN A 6 0.96 35.21 -4.34
CA GLN A 6 0.29 34.10 -3.67
C GLN A 6 0.63 32.84 -4.46
N SER A 7 1.33 31.92 -3.82
CA SER A 7 1.45 30.55 -4.29
C SER A 7 0.05 29.93 -4.29
N ILE A 8 -0.52 29.75 -5.48
CA ILE A 8 -1.71 28.93 -5.66
C ILE A 8 -1.23 27.47 -5.54
N LEU A 9 -1.02 27.02 -4.30
CA LEU A 9 -1.15 25.60 -4.02
C LEU A 9 -2.66 25.32 -4.09
N PRO A 10 -3.12 24.32 -4.86
CA PRO A 10 -4.53 23.98 -4.85
C PRO A 10 -4.92 23.53 -3.44
N ASP A 11 -5.66 24.39 -2.75
CA ASP A 11 -6.34 24.03 -1.52
C ASP A 11 -7.28 22.86 -1.82
N SER A 12 -7.11 21.78 -1.07
CA SER A 12 -7.79 20.49 -1.12
C SER A 12 -7.32 19.50 -2.20
N LEU A 13 -6.38 18.63 -1.82
CA LEU A 13 -6.41 17.22 -2.24
C LEU A 13 -7.86 16.69 -2.08
N PRO A 14 -8.37 15.87 -3.01
CA PRO A 14 -9.72 15.32 -2.91
C PRO A 14 -9.91 14.67 -1.53
N LYS A 15 -10.98 15.08 -0.83
CA LYS A 15 -11.29 14.76 0.58
C LYS A 15 -11.56 13.27 0.90
N ASN A 16 -11.23 12.34 -0.01
CA ASN A 16 -11.32 10.89 0.20
C ASN A 16 -10.41 10.24 -0.85
N LEU A 17 -9.13 10.10 -0.54
CA LEU A 17 -8.22 9.36 -1.42
C LEU A 17 -8.54 7.87 -1.34
N LEU A 18 -8.40 7.16 -2.47
CA LEU A 18 -8.81 5.76 -2.59
C LEU A 18 -8.25 4.87 -1.47
N PHE A 19 -7.03 5.17 -0.99
CA PHE A 19 -6.33 4.39 0.03
C PHE A 19 -6.07 5.12 1.35
N GLU A 20 -6.83 6.18 1.68
CA GLU A 20 -6.66 6.97 2.91
C GLU A 20 -6.55 6.15 4.21
N ASN A 21 -7.29 5.05 4.31
CA ASN A 21 -7.32 4.17 5.49
C ASN A 21 -6.44 2.92 5.35
N PHE A 22 -5.45 2.96 4.47
CA PHE A 22 -4.56 1.83 4.23
C PHE A 22 -3.14 2.14 4.69
N SER A 23 -2.49 1.12 5.24
CA SER A 23 -1.05 1.10 5.41
C SER A 23 -0.45 -0.04 4.61
N ILE A 24 0.49 0.29 3.74
CA ILE A 24 1.06 -0.62 2.75
C ILE A 24 2.56 -0.79 3.03
N MET A 25 2.99 -2.05 3.08
CA MET A 25 4.40 -2.43 3.16
C MET A 25 4.80 -3.14 1.87
N LEU A 26 5.93 -2.77 1.30
CA LEU A 26 6.47 -3.41 0.10
C LEU A 26 7.52 -4.46 0.48
N LYS A 27 7.32 -5.69 0.00
CA LYS A 27 8.20 -6.86 0.16
C LYS A 27 8.31 -7.66 -1.14
N CYS A 28 8.23 -6.98 -2.27
CA CYS A 28 8.49 -7.57 -3.58
C CYS A 28 9.80 -6.99 -4.12
N ASN A 29 10.63 -7.85 -4.71
CA ASN A 29 11.96 -7.49 -5.18
C ASN A 29 11.92 -7.39 -6.70
N GLY A 30 11.74 -6.19 -7.26
CA GLY A 30 11.72 -6.02 -8.72
C GLY A 30 10.44 -6.53 -9.39
N CYS A 31 9.35 -6.53 -8.64
CA CYS A 31 8.01 -7.05 -8.95
C CYS A 31 7.37 -6.51 -10.23
N GLN A 32 7.90 -5.43 -10.80
CA GLN A 32 7.42 -4.87 -12.05
C GLN A 32 8.62 -4.54 -12.93
N GLU A 33 8.70 -5.18 -14.11
CA GLU A 33 9.71 -4.84 -15.12
C GLU A 33 9.65 -3.36 -15.54
N MET A 34 8.53 -2.69 -15.27
CA MET A 34 8.26 -1.29 -15.64
C MET A 34 8.25 -0.31 -14.47
N MET A 35 8.39 -0.75 -13.21
CA MET A 35 8.31 0.13 -12.05
C MET A 35 9.23 -0.33 -10.93
N ASN A 36 10.11 0.56 -10.47
CA ASN A 36 10.98 0.27 -9.33
C ASN A 36 10.24 0.50 -8.00
N ASN A 37 10.85 0.04 -6.90
CA ASN A 37 10.22 0.15 -5.58
C ASN A 37 10.03 1.60 -5.12
N ASP A 38 10.87 2.54 -5.52
CA ASP A 38 10.74 3.96 -5.12
C ASP A 38 9.53 4.61 -5.79
N GLU A 39 9.31 4.33 -7.07
CA GLU A 39 8.12 4.76 -7.82
C GLU A 39 6.84 4.16 -7.22
N LEU A 40 6.87 2.89 -6.81
CA LEU A 40 5.74 2.25 -6.15
C LEU A 40 5.46 2.86 -4.78
N ILE A 41 6.49 3.24 -4.01
CA ILE A 41 6.34 3.96 -2.74
C ILE A 41 5.70 5.33 -2.97
N GLU A 42 6.15 6.05 -3.99
CA GLU A 42 5.58 7.35 -4.35
C GLU A 42 4.09 7.21 -4.69
N LEU A 43 3.72 6.21 -5.50
CA LEU A 43 2.30 5.93 -5.81
C LEU A 43 1.48 5.58 -4.57
N VAL A 44 2.02 4.78 -3.65
CA VAL A 44 1.36 4.48 -2.36
C VAL A 44 1.05 5.78 -1.63
N GLN A 45 2.02 6.69 -1.52
CA GLN A 45 1.82 7.97 -0.82
C GLN A 45 0.83 8.89 -1.54
N LEU A 46 0.94 9.03 -2.87
CA LEU A 46 0.04 9.86 -3.68
C LEU A 46 -1.41 9.33 -3.66
N SER A 47 -1.59 8.04 -3.47
CA SER A 47 -2.89 7.38 -3.36
C SER A 47 -3.59 7.55 -2.00
N GLY A 48 -2.92 8.20 -1.04
CA GLY A 48 -3.40 8.42 0.32
C GLY A 48 -3.04 7.32 1.32
N ALA A 49 -2.44 6.21 0.87
CA ALA A 49 -1.95 5.18 1.77
C ALA A 49 -0.70 5.62 2.53
N LYS A 50 -0.56 5.08 3.74
CA LYS A 50 0.66 5.18 4.53
C LYS A 50 1.63 4.06 4.17
N HIS A 51 2.72 4.39 3.49
CA HIS A 51 3.85 3.47 3.38
C HIS A 51 4.46 3.18 4.77
N THR A 52 4.72 1.91 5.08
CA THR A 52 5.39 1.49 6.31
C THR A 52 6.49 0.48 6.04
N THR A 53 7.62 0.66 6.71
CA THR A 53 8.72 -0.32 6.75
C THR A 53 8.69 -1.17 8.01
N ASP A 54 7.79 -0.86 8.95
CA ASP A 54 7.75 -1.47 10.28
C ASP A 54 7.13 -2.87 10.22
N SER A 55 7.96 -3.89 10.36
CA SER A 55 7.56 -5.29 10.51
C SER A 55 6.86 -5.58 11.85
N HIS A 56 7.01 -4.68 12.83
CA HIS A 56 6.31 -4.76 14.10
C HIS A 56 4.97 -4.05 13.96
N PHE A 57 3.96 -4.80 13.54
CA PHE A 57 2.54 -4.44 13.54
C PHE A 57 1.98 -4.23 14.97
N SER A 58 2.79 -3.67 15.85
CA SER A 58 2.70 -3.65 17.30
C SER A 58 1.59 -2.75 17.84
N ARG A 59 0.87 -2.02 16.98
CA ARG A 59 -0.29 -1.22 17.36
C ARG A 59 -1.36 -1.33 16.30
N LEU A 60 -2.35 -2.21 16.48
CA LEU A 60 -3.59 -2.18 15.71
C LEU A 60 -4.23 -0.80 15.89
N GLN A 61 -4.11 0.07 14.88
CA GLN A 61 -4.87 1.31 14.84
C GLN A 61 -6.24 0.95 14.28
N ILE A 62 -7.28 1.23 15.06
CA ILE A 62 -8.66 0.97 14.67
C ILE A 62 -8.95 1.76 13.38
N GLY A 63 -9.56 1.09 12.40
CA GLY A 63 -9.93 1.70 11.12
C GLY A 63 -8.85 1.69 10.04
N ILE A 64 -7.64 1.17 10.31
CA ILE A 64 -6.58 1.06 9.29
C ILE A 64 -6.47 -0.37 8.77
N THR A 65 -6.65 -0.54 7.47
CA THR A 65 -6.39 -1.79 6.74
C THR A 65 -4.90 -1.92 6.46
N ARG A 66 -4.32 -3.09 6.71
CA ARG A 66 -2.88 -3.32 6.52
C ARG A 66 -2.60 -4.35 5.45
N ILE A 67 -1.76 -3.97 4.50
CA ILE A 67 -1.40 -4.77 3.35
C ILE A 67 0.11 -4.91 3.27
N VAL A 68 0.57 -6.12 3.01
CA VAL A 68 1.92 -6.41 2.55
C VAL A 68 1.82 -6.75 1.06
N LEU A 69 2.38 -5.91 0.20
CA LEU A 69 2.55 -6.22 -1.21
C LEU A 69 3.82 -7.03 -1.36
N CYS A 70 3.71 -8.29 -1.78
CA CYS A 70 4.85 -9.19 -1.89
C CYS A 70 4.71 -10.15 -3.07
N GLU A 71 5.75 -10.95 -3.29
CA GLU A 71 5.71 -12.10 -4.19
C GLU A 71 5.58 -13.39 -3.37
N LYS A 72 5.24 -14.51 -4.03
CA LYS A 72 5.12 -15.80 -3.35
C LYS A 72 6.43 -16.24 -2.71
N GLU A 73 7.54 -15.96 -3.39
CA GLU A 73 8.91 -16.24 -3.00
C GLU A 73 9.27 -15.63 -1.65
N TYR A 74 8.72 -14.45 -1.34
CA TYR A 74 8.91 -13.80 -0.05
C TYR A 74 8.38 -14.66 1.11
N LEU A 75 7.32 -15.45 0.88
CA LEU A 75 6.62 -16.21 1.92
C LEU A 75 7.10 -17.66 2.08
N ILE A 76 7.83 -18.24 1.11
CA ILE A 76 8.23 -19.66 1.09
C ILE A 76 8.83 -20.14 2.42
N ASN A 77 9.67 -19.32 3.05
CA ASN A 77 10.34 -19.67 4.31
C ASN A 77 9.84 -18.83 5.50
N ARG A 78 8.65 -18.24 5.41
CA ARG A 78 8.10 -17.32 6.42
C ARG A 78 6.69 -17.67 6.88
N ARG A 79 6.32 -18.95 6.84
CA ARG A 79 4.97 -19.42 7.19
C ARG A 79 4.51 -18.96 8.59
N GLU A 80 5.35 -19.07 9.61
CA GLU A 80 4.98 -18.65 10.97
C GLU A 80 4.68 -17.15 11.07
N MET A 81 5.47 -16.31 10.37
CA MET A 81 5.23 -14.87 10.30
C MET A 81 3.94 -14.58 9.54
N TYR A 82 3.70 -15.25 8.40
CA TYR A 82 2.47 -15.13 7.62
C TYR A 82 1.23 -15.44 8.48
N GLU A 83 1.23 -16.57 9.20
CA GLU A 83 0.13 -16.98 10.07
C GLU A 83 -0.15 -15.96 11.18
N LYS A 84 0.90 -15.47 11.87
CA LYS A 84 0.78 -14.41 12.88
C LYS A 84 0.20 -13.12 12.30
N CYS A 85 0.61 -12.75 11.09
CA CYS A 85 0.14 -11.53 10.43
C CYS A 85 -1.33 -11.65 10.00
N ILE A 86 -1.73 -12.79 9.44
CA ILE A 86 -3.14 -13.05 9.06
C ILE A 86 -4.04 -13.04 10.30
N GLN A 87 -3.61 -13.65 11.41
CA GLN A 87 -4.33 -13.59 12.69
C GLN A 87 -4.49 -12.16 13.22
N ALA A 88 -3.56 -11.27 12.89
CA ALA A 88 -3.62 -9.84 13.20
C ALA A 88 -4.39 -9.01 12.16
N GLY A 89 -5.03 -9.64 11.15
CA GLY A 89 -5.80 -8.96 10.12
C GLY A 89 -4.95 -8.25 9.05
N ILE A 90 -3.71 -8.70 8.83
CA ILE A 90 -2.83 -8.18 7.78
C ILE A 90 -2.96 -9.06 6.55
N HIS A 91 -3.16 -8.45 5.39
CA HIS A 91 -3.31 -9.16 4.12
C HIS A 91 -1.99 -9.18 3.34
N PHE A 92 -1.70 -10.30 2.70
CA PHE A 92 -0.56 -10.44 1.77
C PHE A 92 -1.12 -10.54 0.36
N LEU A 93 -0.86 -9.53 -0.45
CA LEU A 93 -1.40 -9.39 -1.80
C LEU A 93 -0.27 -9.23 -2.80
N THR A 94 -0.52 -9.60 -4.06
CA THR A 94 0.41 -9.25 -5.14
C THR A 94 0.35 -7.75 -5.44
N PRO A 95 1.41 -7.13 -5.99
CA PRO A 95 1.42 -5.70 -6.34
C PRO A 95 0.30 -5.29 -7.32
N GLU A 96 -0.17 -6.21 -8.16
CA GLU A 96 -1.24 -5.99 -9.14
C GLU A 96 -2.53 -5.52 -8.47
N TRP A 97 -2.84 -6.00 -7.26
CA TRP A 97 -4.02 -5.54 -6.51
C TRP A 97 -4.02 -4.01 -6.35
N PHE A 98 -2.88 -3.45 -5.97
CA PHE A 98 -2.75 -2.02 -5.72
C PHE A 98 -2.84 -1.23 -7.03
N LEU A 99 -2.14 -1.70 -8.06
CA LEU A 99 -2.08 -1.03 -9.35
C LEU A 99 -3.40 -1.08 -10.11
N GLU A 100 -4.06 -2.23 -10.15
CA GLU A 100 -5.39 -2.35 -10.76
C GLU A 100 -6.44 -1.54 -10.00
N SER A 101 -6.32 -1.48 -8.67
CA SER A 101 -7.19 -0.61 -7.87
C SER A 101 -7.01 0.87 -8.23
N LEU A 102 -5.77 1.33 -8.48
CA LEU A 102 -5.50 2.68 -8.95
C LEU A 102 -6.05 2.92 -10.36
N VAL A 103 -5.78 2.02 -11.30
CA VAL A 103 -6.22 2.14 -12.70
C VAL A 103 -7.75 2.19 -12.81
N GLN A 104 -8.45 1.36 -12.04
CA GLN A 104 -9.91 1.32 -12.03
C GLN A 104 -10.54 2.32 -11.05
N TYR A 105 -9.72 3.05 -10.28
CA TYR A 105 -10.13 3.94 -9.20
C TYR A 105 -11.15 3.30 -8.23
N ARG A 106 -10.91 2.03 -7.87
CA ARG A 106 -11.79 1.21 -7.01
C ARG A 106 -10.95 0.16 -6.27
N ILE A 107 -11.21 -0.03 -4.98
CA ILE A 107 -10.57 -1.12 -4.22
C ILE A 107 -10.98 -2.48 -4.79
N GLN A 108 -10.00 -3.21 -5.30
CA GLN A 108 -10.19 -4.57 -5.80
C GLN A 108 -10.39 -5.57 -4.66
N PRO A 109 -11.15 -6.66 -4.87
CA PRO A 109 -11.37 -7.70 -3.87
C PRO A 109 -10.05 -8.42 -3.52
N PHE A 110 -9.77 -8.60 -2.23
CA PHE A 110 -8.49 -9.17 -1.78
C PHE A 110 -8.28 -10.61 -2.24
N GLN A 111 -9.36 -11.39 -2.33
CA GLN A 111 -9.33 -12.82 -2.60
C GLN A 111 -8.66 -13.16 -3.93
N GLU A 112 -8.79 -12.28 -4.93
CA GLU A 112 -8.27 -12.49 -6.28
C GLU A 112 -6.75 -12.32 -6.37
N TYR A 113 -6.16 -11.61 -5.41
CA TYR A 113 -4.73 -11.26 -5.40
C TYR A 113 -4.00 -11.80 -4.17
N GLN A 114 -4.68 -12.61 -3.35
CA GLN A 114 -4.14 -13.09 -2.09
C GLN A 114 -3.02 -14.11 -2.33
N ILE A 115 -1.91 -13.93 -1.63
CA ILE A 115 -0.76 -14.82 -1.68
C ILE A 115 -0.78 -15.74 -0.45
N THR A 116 -0.56 -17.02 -0.70
CA THR A 116 -0.41 -18.04 0.33
C THR A 116 0.95 -18.75 0.20
N PRO A 117 1.64 -19.04 1.32
CA PRO A 117 2.91 -19.77 1.33
C PRO A 117 2.78 -21.25 0.96
#